data_AF-A0A367LV63-F1
#
_entry.id   AF-A0A367LV63-F1
#
_cell.length_a   1.000
_cell.length_b   1.000
_cell.length_c   1.000
_cell.angle_alpha   90.00
_cell.angle_beta   90.00
_cell.angle_gamma   90.00
#
_symmetry.space_group_name_H-M   'P 1'
#
loop_
_entity.id
_entity.type
_entity.pdbx_description
1 polymer ?
#
loop_
_entity_poly.entity_id
_entity_poly.type
_entity_poly.pdbx_seq_one_letter_code
_entity_poly.pdbx_strand_id
1 'polypeptide(L)'
;KTGTITFGNRRCSALYAAPGVSGKELAEGALLASLADDTPEGKSIVEYLRILHPIEEPRREELTPIAFSAETRLSGVDWNGQVYRKGAVDAALRFIDLPREK
;
A
#
# COMPACT_ATOMS: atom_id res chain seq x y z
N LYS A 1 23.12 4.67 -6.57
CA LYS A 1 24.00 3.49 -6.37
C LYS A 1 23.95 2.67 -7.66
N THR A 2 25.05 2.64 -8.39
CA THR A 2 25.23 1.95 -9.68
C THR A 2 25.70 0.50 -9.45
N GLY A 3 25.23 -0.45 -10.26
CA GLY A 3 25.83 -1.80 -10.39
C GLY A 3 25.02 -2.97 -9.80
N THR A 4 24.24 -3.59 -10.68
CA THR A 4 23.78 -5.00 -10.79
C THR A 4 23.86 -5.95 -9.56
N ILE A 5 22.67 -6.36 -9.07
CA ILE A 5 22.24 -7.69 -8.50
C ILE A 5 21.07 -7.43 -7.52
N THR A 6 19.83 -7.44 -8.03
CA THR A 6 18.69 -8.27 -7.57
C THR A 6 17.54 -7.99 -8.53
N PHE A 7 17.04 -9.01 -9.23
CA PHE A 7 15.65 -8.95 -9.68
C PHE A 7 14.78 -8.65 -8.45
N GLY A 8 13.85 -7.71 -8.58
CA GLY A 8 13.11 -7.08 -7.48
C GLY A 8 12.42 -8.04 -6.51
N ASN A 9 13.11 -8.42 -5.44
CA ASN A 9 12.57 -9.28 -4.37
C ASN A 9 12.27 -8.50 -3.08
N ARG A 10 11.84 -7.24 -3.18
CA ARG A 10 11.26 -6.53 -2.02
C ARG A 10 9.79 -6.91 -1.90
N ARG A 11 9.54 -8.01 -1.21
CA ARG A 11 8.19 -8.54 -0.97
C ARG A 11 7.72 -8.21 0.44
N CYS A 12 6.41 -8.07 0.62
CA CYS A 12 5.81 -7.98 1.94
C CYS A 12 6.11 -9.26 2.75
N SER A 13 6.60 -9.10 3.97
CA SER A 13 6.93 -10.21 4.88
C SER A 13 6.33 -10.08 6.27
N ALA A 14 5.89 -8.87 6.65
CA ALA A 14 5.32 -8.56 7.94
C ALA A 14 4.48 -7.27 7.86
N LEU A 15 3.55 -7.15 8.81
CA LEU A 15 2.77 -5.94 9.09
C LEU A 15 3.10 -5.44 10.50
N TYR A 16 3.23 -4.12 10.64
CA TYR A 16 3.48 -3.47 11.92
C TYR A 16 2.45 -2.35 12.10
N ALA A 17 1.50 -2.58 13.00
CA ALA A 17 0.44 -1.61 13.29
C ALA A 17 0.97 -0.42 14.09
N ALA A 18 0.45 0.77 13.78
CA ALA A 18 0.67 1.96 14.57
C ALA A 18 -0.03 1.85 15.94
N PRO A 19 0.38 2.63 16.96
CA PRO A 19 -0.31 2.66 18.25
C PRO A 19 -1.81 2.96 18.07
N GLY A 20 -2.66 2.13 18.68
CA GLY A 20 -4.12 2.26 18.60
C GLY A 20 -4.76 1.70 17.34
N VAL A 21 -3.99 1.14 16.39
CA VAL A 21 -4.50 0.47 15.19
C VAL A 21 -4.44 -1.04 15.38
N SER A 22 -5.54 -1.75 15.12
CA SER A 22 -5.55 -3.21 15.15
C SER A 22 -4.85 -3.81 13.93
N GLY A 23 -4.34 -5.04 14.06
CA GLY A 23 -3.76 -5.76 12.93
C GLY A 23 -4.74 -5.94 11.77
N LYS A 24 -6.04 -6.07 12.07
CA LYS A 24 -7.11 -6.17 11.07
C LYS A 24 -7.28 -4.87 10.29
N GLU A 25 -7.39 -3.73 10.97
CA GLU A 25 -7.54 -2.41 10.31
C GLU A 25 -6.32 -2.10 9.44
N LEU A 26 -5.11 -2.41 9.91
CA LEU A 26 -3.90 -2.28 9.09
C LEU A 26 -3.97 -3.18 7.86
N ALA A 27 -4.34 -4.45 8.01
CA ALA A 27 -4.44 -5.39 6.91
C ALA A 27 -5.46 -4.95 5.85
N GLU A 28 -6.65 -4.51 6.27
CA GLU A 28 -7.69 -4.01 5.37
C GLU A 28 -7.23 -2.76 4.62
N GLY A 29 -6.70 -1.77 5.33
CA GLY A 29 -6.19 -0.53 4.71
C GLY A 29 -5.02 -0.79 3.75
N ALA A 30 -4.10 -1.67 4.12
CA ALA A 30 -2.96 -2.04 3.29
C ALA A 30 -3.39 -2.83 2.05
N LEU A 31 -4.40 -3.72 2.16
CA LEU A 31 -4.92 -4.46 1.02
C LEU A 31 -5.56 -3.50 0.02
N LEU A 32 -6.50 -2.68 0.49
CA LEU A 32 -7.21 -1.69 -0.34
C LEU A 32 -6.24 -0.75 -1.05
N ALA A 33 -5.28 -0.18 -0.33
CA ALA A 33 -4.24 0.68 -0.90
C ALA A 33 -3.34 -0.04 -1.94
N SER A 34 -3.35 -1.36 -1.98
CA SER A 34 -2.53 -2.17 -2.89
C SER A 34 -3.29 -2.71 -4.11
N LEU A 35 -4.62 -2.67 -4.12
CA LEU A 35 -5.43 -3.30 -5.19
C LEU A 35 -5.18 -2.73 -6.59
N ALA A 36 -4.81 -1.45 -6.67
CA ALA A 36 -4.51 -0.76 -7.93
C ALA A 36 -2.99 -0.67 -8.25
N ASP A 37 -2.14 -1.28 -7.42
CA ASP A 37 -0.70 -1.22 -7.61
C ASP A 37 -0.18 -2.47 -8.33
N ASP A 38 -0.01 -2.33 -9.64
CA ASP A 38 0.45 -3.44 -10.50
C ASP A 38 1.95 -3.75 -10.42
N THR A 39 2.72 -3.01 -9.59
CA THR A 39 4.14 -3.30 -9.36
C THR A 39 4.32 -4.67 -8.67
N PRO A 40 5.48 -5.33 -8.84
CA PRO A 40 5.81 -6.54 -8.09
C PRO A 40 5.67 -6.36 -6.57
N GLU A 41 6.05 -5.18 -6.05
CA GLU A 41 5.91 -4.81 -4.66
C GLU A 41 4.44 -4.75 -4.21
N GLY A 42 3.59 -4.06 -4.97
CA GLY A 42 2.15 -3.95 -4.71
C GLY A 42 1.45 -5.31 -4.70
N LYS A 43 1.71 -6.13 -5.71
CA LYS A 43 1.19 -7.50 -5.81
C LYS A 43 1.63 -8.38 -4.65
N SER A 44 2.87 -8.24 -4.19
CA SER A 44 3.36 -9.02 -3.04
C SER A 44 2.62 -8.70 -1.74
N ILE A 45 2.14 -7.47 -1.55
CA ILE A 45 1.34 -7.08 -0.38
C ILE A 45 -0.04 -7.73 -0.46
N VAL A 46 -0.70 -7.65 -1.62
CA VAL A 46 -2.01 -8.29 -1.85
C VAL A 46 -1.94 -9.79 -1.59
N GLU A 47 -0.93 -10.46 -2.16
CA GLU A 47 -0.71 -11.90 -1.96
C GLU A 47 -0.48 -12.25 -0.49
N TYR A 48 0.37 -11.48 0.21
CA TYR A 48 0.66 -11.69 1.63
C TYR A 48 -0.60 -11.54 2.49
N LEU A 49 -1.40 -10.51 2.23
CA LEU A 49 -2.58 -10.19 3.01
C LEU A 49 -3.73 -11.18 2.79
N ARG A 50 -3.96 -11.64 1.55
CA ARG A 50 -4.99 -12.64 1.26
C ARG A 50 -4.76 -13.97 2.00
N ILE A 51 -3.50 -14.33 2.26
CA ILE A 51 -3.16 -15.55 3.01
C ILE A 51 -3.46 -15.38 4.50
N LEU A 52 -3.16 -14.21 5.08
CA LEU A 52 -3.27 -13.98 6.52
C LEU A 52 -4.62 -13.46 6.98
N HIS A 53 -5.29 -12.68 6.13
CA HIS A 53 -6.50 -11.94 6.43
C HIS A 53 -7.46 -12.05 5.23
N PRO A 54 -8.19 -13.17 5.10
CA PRO A 54 -9.23 -13.28 4.09
C PRO A 54 -10.32 -12.25 4.40
N ILE A 55 -10.40 -11.21 3.56
CA ILE A 55 -11.43 -10.17 3.62
C ILE A 55 -12.19 -10.13 2.30
N GLU A 56 -13.45 -9.72 2.36
CA GLU A 56 -14.24 -9.48 1.15
C GLU A 56 -13.73 -8.20 0.49
N GLU A 57 -13.13 -8.36 -0.70
CA GLU A 57 -12.60 -7.25 -1.48
C GLU A 57 -13.71 -6.62 -2.32
N PRO A 58 -13.76 -5.28 -2.43
CA PRO A 58 -14.67 -4.61 -3.35
C PRO A 58 -14.37 -5.00 -4.80
N ARG A 59 -15.40 -4.98 -5.66
CA ARG A 59 -15.19 -5.20 -7.09
C ARG A 59 -14.35 -4.07 -7.65
N ARG A 60 -13.48 -4.38 -8.62
CA ARG A 60 -12.61 -3.37 -9.25
C ARG A 60 -13.38 -2.19 -9.83
N GLU A 61 -14.62 -2.41 -10.28
CA GLU A 61 -15.51 -1.39 -10.83
C GLU A 61 -15.99 -0.36 -9.78
N GLU A 62 -15.98 -0.73 -8.51
CA GLU A 62 -16.38 0.14 -7.39
C GLU A 62 -15.22 1.03 -6.90
N LEU A 63 -14.00 0.75 -7.36
CA LEU A 63 -12.79 1.43 -6.94
C LEU A 63 -12.45 2.54 -7.93
N THR A 64 -12.01 3.69 -7.41
CA THR A 64 -11.29 4.67 -8.21
C THR A 64 -9.79 4.41 -8.03
N PRO A 65 -9.10 3.78 -8.99
CA PRO A 65 -7.72 3.35 -8.81
C PRO A 65 -6.74 4.52 -8.95
N ILE A 66 -5.71 4.53 -8.10
CA ILE A 66 -4.54 5.40 -8.22
C ILE A 66 -3.32 4.50 -8.46
N ALA A 67 -2.93 4.38 -9.73
CA ALA A 67 -1.75 3.61 -10.11
C ALA A 67 -0.49 4.19 -9.48
N PHE A 68 0.51 3.33 -9.26
CA PHE A 68 1.81 3.78 -8.78
C PHE A 68 2.48 4.74 -9.77
N SER A 69 2.93 5.89 -9.27
CA SER A 69 3.78 6.83 -10.02
C SER A 69 5.13 6.96 -9.34
N ALA A 70 6.21 6.98 -10.13
CA ALA A 70 7.56 7.18 -9.61
C ALA A 70 7.79 8.62 -9.13
N GLU A 71 7.05 9.58 -9.69
CA GLU A 71 7.08 11.00 -9.33
C GLU A 71 6.42 11.24 -7.97
N THR A 72 5.20 10.72 -7.76
CA THR A 72 4.49 10.85 -6.47
C THR A 72 4.98 9.87 -5.44
N ARG A 73 5.53 8.73 -5.87
CA ARG A 73 5.96 7.59 -5.04
C ARG A 73 4.82 7.02 -4.18
N LEU A 74 3.59 7.13 -4.69
CA LEU A 74 2.35 6.68 -4.06
C LEU A 74 1.51 5.84 -5.03
N SER A 75 0.70 4.96 -4.45
CA SER A 75 -0.40 4.25 -5.10
C SER A 75 -1.56 4.12 -4.10
N GLY A 76 -2.74 3.72 -4.58
CA GLY A 76 -3.90 3.59 -3.71
C GLY A 76 -5.22 3.43 -4.45
N VAL A 77 -6.30 3.57 -3.69
CA VAL A 77 -7.67 3.59 -4.22
C VAL A 77 -8.51 4.60 -3.43
N ASP A 78 -9.50 5.18 -4.09
CA ASP A 78 -10.62 5.84 -3.42
C ASP A 78 -11.84 4.92 -3.49
N TRP A 79 -12.48 4.70 -2.35
CA TRP A 79 -13.60 3.77 -2.21
C TRP A 79 -14.48 4.16 -1.03
N ASN A 80 -15.82 4.17 -1.23
CA ASN A 80 -16.81 4.50 -0.21
C ASN A 80 -16.52 5.81 0.56
N GLY A 81 -16.07 6.85 -0.17
CA GLY A 81 -15.73 8.15 0.42
C GLY A 81 -14.45 8.16 1.27
N GLN A 82 -13.74 7.03 1.33
CA GLN A 82 -12.44 6.90 2.00
C GLN A 82 -11.31 6.87 0.98
N VAL A 83 -10.15 7.34 1.44
CA VAL A 83 -8.95 7.52 0.64
C VAL A 83 -7.86 6.62 1.20
N TYR A 84 -7.50 5.57 0.47
CA TYR A 84 -6.47 4.63 0.85
C TYR A 84 -5.22 4.90 0.05
N ARG A 85 -4.10 5.17 0.72
CA ARG A 85 -2.80 5.45 0.07
C ARG A 85 -1.69 4.66 0.73
N LYS A 86 -0.73 4.22 -0.08
CA LYS A 86 0.53 3.64 0.36
C LYS A 86 1.67 4.14 -0.50
N GLY A 87 2.89 4.07 0.02
CA GLY A 87 4.08 4.39 -0.74
C GLY A 87 5.26 4.69 0.15
N ALA A 88 6.20 5.48 -0.36
CA ALA A 88 7.37 5.87 0.41
C ALA A 88 6.97 6.71 1.64
N VAL A 89 7.69 6.54 2.74
CA VAL A 89 7.42 7.24 4.02
C VAL A 89 7.29 8.75 3.83
N ASP A 90 8.22 9.37 3.11
CA ASP A 90 8.18 10.81 2.84
C ASP A 90 7.00 11.23 1.97
N ALA A 91 6.56 10.36 1.05
CA ALA A 91 5.41 10.63 0.20
C ALA A 91 4.09 10.49 0.97
N ALA A 92 3.95 9.46 1.81
CA ALA A 92 2.80 9.27 2.67
C ALA A 92 2.64 10.42 3.67
N LEU A 93 3.74 10.86 4.30
CA LEU A 93 3.72 12.01 5.20
C LEU A 93 3.32 13.31 4.50
N ARG A 94 3.90 13.61 3.33
CA ARG A 94 3.48 14.77 2.52
C ARG A 94 2.02 14.71 2.10
N PHE A 95 1.50 13.52 1.79
CA PHE A 95 0.11 13.34 1.38
C PHE A 95 -0.88 13.75 2.46
N ILE A 96 -0.54 13.53 3.74
CA ILE A 96 -1.35 13.93 4.90
C ILE A 96 -0.89 15.25 5.54
N ASP A 97 -0.09 16.03 4.81
CA ASP A 97 0.46 17.33 5.23
C ASP A 97 1.24 17.27 6.56
N LEU A 98 1.95 16.17 6.80
CA LEU A 98 2.84 16.01 7.94
C LEU A 98 4.32 16.15 7.54
N PRO A 99 5.13 16.86 8.35
CA PRO A 99 6.56 16.92 8.14
C PRO A 99 7.22 15.59 8.52
N ARG A 100 8.33 15.27 7.85
CA ARG A 100 9.19 14.18 8.29
C ARG A 100 10.10 14.68 9.41
N GLU A 101 9.84 14.25 10.63
CA GLU A 101 10.76 14.46 11.75
C GLU A 101 12.10 13.76 11.47
N LYS A 102 13.20 14.40 11.87
CA LYS A 102 14.57 13.94 11.59
C LYS A 102 15.07 12.98 12.64
#